data_AF-A0A523JUV2-F1
#
_entry.id   AF-A0A523JUV2-F1
#
_cell.length_a   1.000
_cell.length_b   1.000
_cell.length_c   1.000
_cell.angle_alpha   90.00
_cell.angle_beta   90.00
_cell.angle_gamma   90.00
#
_symmetry.space_group_name_H-M   'P 1'
#
loop_
_entity.id
_entity.type
_entity.pdbx_description
1 polymer ?
#
loop_
_entity_poly.entity_id
_entity_poly.type
_entity_poly.pdbx_seq_one_letter_code
_entity_poly.pdbx_strand_id
1 'polypeptide(L)'
;DVALTPGSALDGEALYAMTCPACHGPDAKGIPGLGKDMTTSEFIQSRSDEELVAFIKQGRAVDDPLNTTGVPMPPKGANAALNDAEILAIVEFIRALQN
;
A
#
# COMPACT_ATOMS: atom_id res chain seq x y z
N ASP A 1 17.56 -19.54 2.44
CA ASP A 1 16.48 -20.46 2.82
C ASP A 1 15.91 -20.10 4.18
N VAL A 2 14.89 -19.25 4.23
CA VAL A 2 14.09 -19.03 5.44
C VAL A 2 12.77 -19.76 5.20
N ALA A 3 12.63 -20.92 5.82
CA ALA A 3 11.44 -21.74 5.77
C ALA A 3 10.30 -21.03 6.52
N LEU A 4 9.18 -20.81 5.82
CA LEU A 4 7.93 -20.32 6.38
C LEU A 4 7.26 -21.44 7.17
N THR A 5 7.13 -21.26 8.48
CA THR A 5 6.39 -22.14 9.38
C THR A 5 4.88 -21.91 9.19
N PRO A 6 4.02 -22.94 9.18
CA PRO A 6 2.57 -22.74 9.16
C PRO A 6 2.15 -22.12 10.51
N GLY A 7 1.83 -20.82 10.51
CA GLY A 7 1.35 -20.12 11.72
C GLY A 7 1.91 -18.71 11.96
N SER A 8 2.93 -18.24 11.23
CA SER A 8 3.27 -16.81 11.25
C SER A 8 2.36 -16.07 10.26
N ALA A 9 1.29 -15.46 10.75
CA ALA A 9 0.56 -14.47 9.97
C ALA A 9 1.56 -13.40 9.49
N LEU A 10 1.44 -12.98 8.23
CA LEU A 10 2.29 -11.92 7.69
C LEU A 10 2.03 -10.63 8.47
N ASP A 11 3.09 -9.94 8.86
CA ASP A 11 2.99 -8.68 9.59
C ASP A 11 2.84 -7.52 8.59
N GLY A 12 1.60 -7.17 8.29
CA GLY A 12 1.25 -6.09 7.36
C GLY A 12 1.77 -4.72 7.80
N GLU A 13 1.84 -4.45 9.10
CA GLU A 13 2.37 -3.20 9.65
C GLU A 13 3.89 -3.12 9.42
N ALA A 14 4.62 -4.20 9.73
CA ALA A 14 6.06 -4.24 9.47
C ALA A 14 6.37 -4.12 7.98
N LEU A 15 5.61 -4.81 7.12
CA LEU A 15 5.75 -4.71 5.66
C LEU A 15 5.45 -3.30 5.14
N TYR A 16 4.42 -2.64 5.67
CA TYR A 16 4.13 -1.24 5.38
C TYR A 16 5.32 -0.37 5.77
N ALA A 17 5.80 -0.48 7.02
CA ALA A 17 6.88 0.31 7.57
C ALA A 17 8.18 0.23 6.77
N MET A 18 8.42 -0.88 6.07
CA MET A 18 9.60 -1.05 5.21
C MET A 18 9.52 -0.30 3.87
N THR A 19 8.33 -0.11 3.32
CA THR A 19 8.17 0.29 1.89
C THR A 19 7.38 1.58 1.71
N CYS A 20 6.28 1.76 2.46
CA CYS A 20 5.26 2.75 2.19
C CYS A 20 5.45 4.14 2.87
N PRO A 21 6.04 4.27 4.08
CA PRO A 21 5.96 5.50 4.85
C PRO A 21 6.78 6.66 4.26
N ALA A 22 7.72 6.39 3.36
CA ALA A 22 8.48 7.41 2.66
C ALA A 22 7.58 8.39 1.88
N CYS A 23 6.42 7.92 1.40
CA CYS A 23 5.44 8.75 0.70
C CYS A 23 4.15 8.93 1.49
N HIS A 24 3.67 7.88 2.15
CA HIS A 24 2.37 7.88 2.84
C HIS A 24 2.47 8.20 4.33
N GLY A 25 3.66 8.46 4.85
CA GLY A 25 3.91 8.78 6.26
C GLY A 25 3.92 7.54 7.17
N PRO A 26 4.57 7.63 8.34
CA PRO A 26 4.65 6.52 9.29
C PRO A 26 3.29 6.15 9.90
N ASP A 27 2.35 7.10 9.98
CA ASP A 27 1.00 6.90 10.48
C ASP A 27 -0.06 6.81 9.36
N ALA A 28 0.40 6.61 8.11
CA ALA A 28 -0.43 6.48 6.91
C ALA A 28 -1.34 7.70 6.59
N LYS A 29 -1.10 8.88 7.20
CA LYS A 29 -1.88 10.10 6.94
C LYS A 29 -1.45 10.87 5.69
N GLY A 30 -0.47 10.36 4.95
CA GLY A 30 0.05 11.00 3.76
C GLY A 30 1.05 12.12 4.08
N ILE A 31 1.67 12.62 3.01
CA ILE A 31 2.60 13.74 3.04
C ILE A 31 2.11 14.74 1.98
N PRO A 32 1.79 15.99 2.33
CA PRO A 32 1.30 16.99 1.38
C PRO A 32 2.20 17.10 0.14
N GLY A 33 1.61 16.99 -1.05
CA GLY A 33 2.32 17.03 -2.32
C GLY A 33 3.08 15.76 -2.72
N LEU A 34 2.99 14.68 -1.92
CA LEU A 34 3.68 13.42 -2.18
C LEU A 34 2.73 12.22 -2.16
N GLY A 35 2.39 11.70 -0.98
CA GLY A 35 1.47 10.57 -0.81
C GLY A 35 0.15 10.98 -0.17
N LYS A 36 -0.93 10.27 -0.54
CA LYS A 36 -2.28 10.50 -0.01
C LYS A 36 -2.47 9.89 1.37
N ASP A 37 -3.38 10.47 2.14
CA ASP A 37 -3.93 9.91 3.37
C ASP A 37 -4.63 8.57 3.06
N MET A 38 -4.27 7.54 3.83
CA MET A 38 -4.80 6.17 3.75
C MET A 38 -5.64 5.81 4.98
N THR A 39 -6.00 6.75 5.84
CA THR A 39 -6.81 6.52 7.06
C THR A 39 -8.27 6.95 6.88
N THR A 40 -8.55 7.78 5.87
CA THR A 40 -9.89 8.34 5.58
C THR A 40 -10.20 8.33 4.08
N SER A 41 -9.72 7.30 3.38
CA SER A 41 -9.65 7.29 1.91
C SER A 41 -10.84 6.60 1.27
N GLU A 42 -11.72 7.37 0.63
CA GLU A 42 -12.84 6.83 -0.16
C GLU A 42 -12.37 5.86 -1.26
N PHE A 43 -11.17 6.08 -1.83
CA PHE A 43 -10.59 5.18 -2.83
C PHE A 43 -10.37 3.78 -2.27
N ILE A 44 -9.89 3.69 -1.03
CA ILE A 44 -9.65 2.44 -0.32
C ILE A 44 -11.00 1.82 0.08
N GLN A 45 -11.88 2.62 0.69
CA GLN A 45 -13.19 2.15 1.16
C GLN A 45 -14.06 1.58 0.03
N SER A 46 -13.98 2.13 -1.19
CA SER A 46 -14.82 1.74 -2.33
C SER A 46 -14.32 0.54 -3.14
N ARG A 47 -13.20 -0.07 -2.77
CA ARG A 47 -12.58 -1.19 -3.50
C ARG A 47 -12.61 -2.48 -2.72
N SER A 48 -12.51 -3.62 -3.38
CA SER A 48 -12.17 -4.89 -2.72
C SER A 48 -10.68 -4.97 -2.40
N ASP A 49 -10.29 -5.93 -1.57
CA ASP A 49 -8.87 -6.13 -1.24
C ASP A 49 -8.08 -6.63 -2.46
N GLU A 50 -8.69 -7.44 -3.33
CA GLU A 50 -8.09 -7.86 -4.60
C GLU A 50 -7.84 -6.67 -5.54
N GLU A 51 -8.77 -5.71 -5.59
CA GLU A 51 -8.61 -4.49 -6.39
C GLU A 51 -7.48 -3.61 -5.84
N LEU A 52 -7.33 -3.53 -4.51
CA LEU A 52 -6.23 -2.80 -3.88
C LEU A 52 -4.88 -3.49 -4.09
N VAL A 53 -4.82 -4.82 -3.97
CA VAL A 53 -3.62 -5.60 -4.30
C VAL A 53 -3.22 -5.37 -5.76
N ALA A 54 -4.17 -5.44 -6.70
CA ALA A 54 -3.91 -5.17 -8.11
C ALA A 54 -3.41 -3.73 -8.33
N PHE A 55 -4.03 -2.75 -7.66
CA PHE A 55 -3.60 -1.35 -7.73
C PHE A 55 -2.17 -1.17 -7.20
N ILE A 56 -1.83 -1.74 -6.05
CA ILE A 56 -0.47 -1.64 -5.48
C ILE A 56 0.55 -2.29 -6.42
N LYS A 57 0.23 -3.45 -7.00
CA LYS A 57 1.11 -4.14 -7.96
C LYS A 57 1.41 -3.29 -9.18
N GLN A 58 0.43 -2.54 -9.69
CA GLN A 58 0.56 -1.72 -10.88
C GLN A 58 1.12 -0.32 -10.57
N GLY A 59 0.80 0.23 -9.40
CA GLY A 59 1.01 1.65 -9.11
C GLY A 59 0.09 2.56 -9.92
N ARG A 60 0.42 3.86 -9.95
CA ARG A 60 -0.25 4.87 -10.77
C ARG A 60 0.80 5.78 -11.40
N ALA A 61 0.81 5.83 -12.73
CA ALA A 61 1.76 6.66 -13.48
C ALA A 61 1.46 8.16 -13.31
N VAL A 62 2.42 9.01 -13.67
CA VAL A 62 2.30 10.47 -13.56
C VAL A 62 1.29 11.05 -14.58
N ASP A 63 1.15 10.39 -15.73
CA ASP A 63 0.26 10.75 -16.84
C ASP A 63 -1.13 10.10 -16.75
N ASP A 64 -1.37 9.28 -15.72
CA ASP A 64 -2.69 8.71 -15.46
C ASP A 64 -3.71 9.83 -15.15
N PRO A 65 -4.86 9.86 -15.82
CA PRO A 65 -5.82 10.96 -15.69
C PRO A 65 -6.45 11.08 -14.30
N LEU A 66 -6.35 10.04 -13.46
CA LEU A 66 -6.80 10.03 -12.08
C LEU A 66 -5.65 10.25 -11.08
N ASN A 67 -4.42 10.53 -11.55
CA ASN A 67 -3.34 10.97 -10.68
C ASN A 67 -3.60 12.42 -10.22
N THR A 68 -3.97 12.58 -8.95
CA THR A 68 -4.28 13.88 -8.36
C THR A 68 -3.12 14.51 -7.58
N THR A 69 -1.97 13.82 -7.45
CA THR A 69 -0.78 14.37 -6.79
C THR A 69 0.24 14.93 -7.79
N GLY A 70 0.19 14.49 -9.05
CA GLY A 70 1.26 14.76 -10.02
C GLY A 70 2.56 14.02 -9.71
N VAL A 71 2.52 13.07 -8.76
CA VAL A 71 3.65 12.21 -8.39
C VAL A 71 3.28 10.77 -8.75
N PRO A 72 4.15 10.01 -9.45
CA PRO A 72 3.88 8.62 -9.73
C PRO A 72 3.94 7.78 -8.44
N MET A 73 2.96 6.90 -8.26
CA MET A 73 3.07 5.78 -7.32
C MET A 73 3.71 4.61 -8.06
N PRO A 74 4.97 4.24 -7.80
CA PRO A 74 5.62 3.15 -8.52
C PRO A 74 4.97 1.80 -8.20
N PRO A 75 5.04 0.82 -9.13
CA PRO A 75 4.67 -0.57 -8.87
C PRO A 75 5.24 -1.07 -7.54
N LYS A 76 4.39 -1.61 -6.68
CA LYS A 76 4.72 -2.16 -5.34
C LYS A 76 5.49 -1.18 -4.44
N GLY A 77 5.27 0.13 -4.58
CA GLY A 77 6.02 1.13 -3.81
C GLY A 77 7.53 1.12 -4.12
N ALA A 78 7.91 0.74 -5.34
CA ALA A 78 9.29 0.51 -5.78
C ALA A 78 9.99 -0.68 -5.09
N ASN A 79 9.25 -1.53 -4.37
CA ASN A 79 9.76 -2.76 -3.79
C ASN A 79 9.33 -3.98 -4.62
N ALA A 80 10.18 -4.38 -5.57
CA ALA A 80 9.91 -5.50 -6.46
C ALA A 80 9.85 -6.86 -5.73
N ALA A 81 10.38 -6.97 -4.51
CA ALA A 81 10.43 -8.20 -3.73
C ALA A 81 9.07 -8.58 -3.13
N LEU A 82 8.15 -7.61 -2.97
CA LEU A 82 6.82 -7.87 -2.41
C LEU A 82 6.05 -8.87 -3.26
N ASN A 83 5.60 -9.96 -2.66
CA ASN A 83 4.70 -10.92 -3.28
C ASN A 83 3.21 -10.61 -2.97
N ASP A 84 2.28 -11.30 -3.63
CA ASP A 84 0.85 -11.01 -3.52
C ASP A 84 0.31 -11.19 -2.08
N ALA A 85 0.84 -12.16 -1.32
CA ALA A 85 0.41 -12.37 0.07
C ALA A 85 0.93 -11.26 1.00
N GLU A 86 2.14 -10.77 0.78
CA GLU A 86 2.69 -9.62 1.51
C GLU A 86 1.93 -8.33 1.20
N ILE A 87 1.57 -8.12 -0.06
CA ILE A 87 0.74 -6.96 -0.47
C ILE A 87 -0.65 -7.06 0.16
N LEU A 88 -1.24 -8.26 0.21
CA LEU A 88 -2.53 -8.46 0.89
C LEU A 88 -2.42 -8.13 2.38
N ALA A 89 -1.38 -8.58 3.07
CA ALA A 89 -1.16 -8.25 4.47
C ALA A 89 -1.02 -6.73 4.69
N ILE A 90 -0.34 -6.02 3.78
CA ILE A 90 -0.28 -4.54 3.80
C ILE A 90 -1.68 -3.94 3.61
N VAL A 91 -2.49 -4.47 2.69
CA VAL A 91 -3.87 -4.01 2.46
C VAL A 91 -4.72 -4.20 3.71
N GLU A 92 -4.64 -5.35 4.36
CA GLU A 92 -5.36 -5.65 5.61
C GLU A 92 -4.95 -4.70 6.74
N PHE A 93 -3.65 -4.38 6.87
CA PHE A 93 -3.18 -3.36 7.80
C PHE A 93 -3.78 -1.99 7.48
N ILE A 94 -3.72 -1.55 6.22
CA ILE A 94 -4.28 -0.26 5.79
C ILE A 94 -5.80 -0.19 6.04
N ARG A 95 -6.52 -1.30 5.83
CA ARG A 95 -7.96 -1.42 6.16
C ARG A 95 -8.23 -1.19 7.64
N ALA A 96 -7.41 -1.78 8.51
CA ALA A 96 -7.55 -1.60 9.95
C ALA A 96 -7.34 -0.15 10.41
N LEU A 97 -6.71 0.70 9.58
CA LEU A 97 -6.54 2.13 9.82
C LEU A 97 -7.70 3.00 9.32
N GLN A 98 -8.61 2.45 8.50
CA GLN A 98 -9.76 3.18 7.97
C GLN A 98 -10.79 3.43 9.08
N ASN A 99 -11.17 4.68 9.28
CA ASN A 99 -12.23 5.10 10.20
C ASN A 99 -13.56 5.36 9.47
#